data_AF-A0A8J8BD77-F1
#
_entry.id   AF-A0A8J8BD77-F1
#
_cell.length_a   1.000
_cell.length_b   1.000
_cell.length_c   1.000
_cell.angle_alpha   90.00
_cell.angle_beta   90.00
_cell.angle_gamma   90.00
#
_symmetry.space_group_name_H-M   'P 1'
#
loop_
_entity.id
_entity.type
_entity.pdbx_description
1 polymer ?
#
loop_
_entity_poly.entity_id
_entity_poly.type
_entity_poly.pdbx_seq_one_letter_code
_entity_poly.pdbx_strand_id
1 'polypeptide(L)'
;MLLALAAPLHIKTVTTADDGWYRSITSFAQHTAWLQGTMKLYTLTGIALLCLMALYAWWNARARADHAAMAAVAWLGLGTLLSIGGGLLLKQIFQENRPCQAIHVATVEACPGPADYSFPSDHTTFVVALAAGLWIVGRKLGIIAAILAAIEGFDRVYLGQHYPHDVLGGAVLSTAVLLIGWVLLRGPLTRLLALLLGTPLRPLLTTAPAAATNTPSPSAAPSTHTRRDAATAGGDPVKTPASFPRPETWSPDSR
;
A
#
# COMPACT_ATOMS: atom_id res chain seq x y z
N MET A 1 22.14 -15.72 -18.30
CA MET A 1 23.12 -15.25 -19.31
C MET A 1 22.40 -14.43 -20.39
N LEU A 2 21.76 -13.31 -20.00
CA LEU A 2 20.98 -12.45 -20.92
C LEU A 2 20.76 -11.04 -20.33
N LEU A 3 21.77 -10.49 -19.64
CA LEU A 3 21.71 -9.15 -19.05
C LEU A 3 23.08 -8.47 -19.14
N ALA A 4 23.67 -8.48 -20.33
CA ALA A 4 24.96 -7.85 -20.59
C ALA A 4 24.94 -7.16 -21.95
N LEU A 5 24.26 -6.01 -22.07
CA LEU A 5 24.38 -5.13 -23.24
C LEU A 5 23.71 -3.76 -23.05
N ALA A 6 23.75 -3.19 -21.85
CA ALA A 6 23.53 -1.76 -21.66
C ALA A 6 24.72 -1.21 -20.87
N ALA A 7 25.45 -0.25 -21.46
CA ALA A 7 26.38 0.55 -20.68
C ALA A 7 25.59 1.24 -19.55
N PRO A 8 26.14 1.34 -18.33
CA PRO A 8 25.43 1.96 -17.23
C PRO A 8 25.03 3.39 -17.60
N LEU A 9 23.77 3.73 -17.36
CA LEU A 9 23.27 5.08 -17.58
C LEU A 9 23.76 5.97 -16.43
N HIS A 10 24.63 6.93 -16.74
CA HIS A 10 25.13 7.88 -15.76
C HIS A 10 24.19 9.08 -15.59
N ILE A 11 23.68 9.32 -14.38
CA ILE A 11 22.89 10.50 -14.03
C ILE A 11 23.87 11.67 -13.81
N LYS A 12 24.24 12.40 -14.87
CA LYS A 12 25.24 13.48 -14.79
C LYS A 12 24.66 14.85 -14.41
N THR A 13 23.37 15.08 -14.66
CA THR A 13 22.75 16.43 -14.63
C THR A 13 22.19 16.88 -13.29
N VAL A 14 22.03 15.98 -12.30
CA VAL A 14 21.51 16.31 -10.96
C VAL A 14 22.63 16.68 -9.97
N THR A 15 23.87 16.36 -10.33
CA THR A 15 25.05 16.30 -9.45
C THR A 15 25.35 17.58 -8.67
N THR A 16 25.34 18.76 -9.28
CA THR A 16 25.81 19.97 -8.57
C THR A 16 24.92 20.42 -7.41
N ALA A 17 23.60 20.44 -7.60
CA ALA A 17 22.65 20.83 -6.55
C ALA A 17 22.52 19.76 -5.48
N ASP A 18 22.51 18.51 -5.91
CA ASP A 18 22.30 17.34 -5.07
C ASP A 18 23.53 17.03 -4.19
N ASP A 19 24.74 17.23 -4.71
CA ASP A 19 25.98 17.28 -3.91
C ASP A 19 25.91 18.38 -2.84
N GLY A 20 25.38 19.55 -3.21
CA GLY A 20 25.22 20.68 -2.29
C GLY A 20 24.27 20.37 -1.13
N TRP A 21 23.13 19.74 -1.43
CA TRP A 21 22.18 19.28 -0.42
C TRP A 21 22.76 18.15 0.43
N TYR A 22 23.42 17.17 -0.19
CA TYR A 22 24.10 16.09 0.53
C TYR A 22 25.14 16.64 1.52
N ARG A 23 26.02 17.56 1.08
CA ARG A 23 27.01 18.21 1.94
C ARG A 23 26.37 19.00 3.09
N SER A 24 25.26 19.67 2.82
CA SER A 24 24.54 20.46 3.83
C SER A 24 23.94 19.56 4.91
N ILE A 25 23.28 18.46 4.49
CA ILE A 25 22.63 17.51 5.41
C ILE A 25 23.66 16.71 6.20
N THR A 26 24.75 16.25 5.56
CA THR A 26 25.83 15.55 6.26
C THR A 26 26.58 16.48 7.22
N SER A 27 26.82 17.74 6.83
CA SER A 27 27.38 18.75 7.74
C SER A 27 26.46 18.97 8.96
N PHE A 28 25.15 19.11 8.74
CA PHE A 28 24.18 19.18 9.84
C PHE A 28 24.29 17.96 10.76
N ALA A 29 24.35 16.75 10.20
CA ALA A 29 24.48 15.51 10.95
C ALA A 29 25.74 15.46 11.84
N GLN A 30 26.85 16.06 11.39
CA GLN A 30 28.07 16.18 12.20
C GLN A 30 27.90 17.16 13.37
N HIS A 31 27.10 18.22 13.22
CA HIS A 31 26.80 19.16 14.30
C HIS A 31 25.73 18.64 15.27
N THR A 32 24.99 17.59 14.92
CA THR A 32 23.95 16.98 15.75
C THR A 32 24.33 15.56 16.19
N ALA A 33 25.52 15.40 16.77
CA ALA A 33 26.01 14.10 17.27
C ALA A 33 25.02 13.39 18.24
N TRP A 34 24.32 14.17 19.06
CA TRP A 34 23.29 13.69 19.98
C TRP A 34 22.11 12.99 19.28
N LEU A 35 21.86 13.30 18.00
CA LEU A 35 20.76 12.75 17.20
C LEU A 35 21.18 11.52 16.38
N GLN A 36 22.48 11.32 16.16
CA GLN A 36 22.99 10.26 15.29
C GLN A 36 22.57 8.85 15.74
N GLY A 37 22.62 8.57 17.04
CA GLY A 37 22.20 7.26 17.58
C GLY A 37 20.71 7.00 17.36
N THR A 38 19.88 8.01 17.55
CA THR A 38 18.42 7.91 17.31
C THR A 38 18.11 7.68 15.84
N MET A 39 18.79 8.38 14.94
CA MET A 39 18.63 8.22 13.49
C MET A 39 19.00 6.81 13.01
N LYS A 40 20.15 6.27 13.46
CA LYS A 40 20.54 4.87 13.21
C LYS A 40 19.51 3.86 13.74
N LEU A 41 19.00 4.08 14.95
CA LEU A 41 17.98 3.22 15.54
C LEU A 41 16.65 3.33 14.77
N TYR A 42 16.31 4.53 14.31
CA TYR A 42 15.09 4.80 13.56
C TYR A 42 15.06 4.03 12.24
N THR A 43 16.18 3.91 11.54
CA THR A 43 16.30 3.09 10.32
C THR A 43 15.64 1.71 10.46
N LEU A 44 15.98 0.99 11.53
CA LEU A 44 15.44 -0.35 11.78
C LEU A 44 14.02 -0.29 12.38
N THR A 45 13.81 0.59 13.36
CA THR A 45 12.56 0.64 14.11
C THR A 45 11.40 1.26 13.32
N GLY A 46 11.67 2.21 12.43
CA GLY A 46 10.73 2.81 11.50
C GLY A 46 10.24 1.80 10.47
N ILE A 47 11.16 1.03 9.87
CA ILE A 47 10.82 -0.13 9.03
C ILE A 47 9.96 -1.13 9.79
N ALA A 48 10.38 -1.52 11.00
CA ALA A 48 9.63 -2.46 11.83
C ALA A 48 8.22 -1.95 12.13
N LEU A 49 8.08 -0.66 12.46
CA LEU A 49 6.79 -0.03 12.73
C LEU A 49 5.86 -0.05 11.51
N LEU A 50 6.37 0.26 10.32
CA LEU A 50 5.58 0.20 9.08
C LEU A 50 5.16 -1.24 8.74
N CYS A 51 6.04 -2.22 8.95
CA CYS A 51 5.70 -3.64 8.82
C CYS A 51 4.60 -4.05 9.81
N LEU A 52 4.69 -3.61 11.07
CA LEU A 52 3.66 -3.86 12.08
C LEU A 52 2.32 -3.21 11.70
N MET A 53 2.34 -2.01 11.13
CA MET A 53 1.13 -1.36 10.61
C MET A 53 0.52 -2.16 9.45
N ALA A 54 1.33 -2.71 8.54
CA ALA A 54 0.86 -3.57 7.45
C ALA A 54 0.27 -4.88 7.98
N LEU A 55 0.89 -5.50 8.99
CA LEU A 55 0.37 -6.68 9.66
C LEU A 55 -0.95 -6.40 10.38
N TYR A 56 -1.06 -5.26 11.06
CA TYR A 56 -2.30 -4.80 11.68
C TYR A 56 -3.41 -4.58 10.64
N ALA A 57 -3.08 -3.95 9.50
CA ALA A 57 -4.02 -3.77 8.39
C ALA A 57 -4.53 -5.11 7.86
N TRP A 58 -3.64 -6.09 7.66
CA TRP A 58 -3.99 -7.45 7.25
C TRP A 58 -4.87 -8.16 8.27
N TRP A 59 -4.50 -8.09 9.55
CA TRP A 59 -5.26 -8.71 10.63
C TRP A 59 -6.71 -8.21 10.65
N ASN A 60 -6.90 -6.90 10.56
CA ASN A 60 -8.23 -6.29 10.52
C ASN A 60 -9.00 -6.61 9.24
N ALA A 61 -8.34 -6.65 8.09
CA ALA A 61 -8.98 -7.02 6.83
C ALA A 61 -9.55 -8.45 6.88
N ARG A 62 -8.81 -9.41 7.46
CA ARG A 62 -9.28 -10.78 7.66
C ARG A 62 -10.49 -10.89 8.59
N ALA A 63 -10.58 -10.01 9.59
CA ALA A 63 -11.69 -10.00 10.54
C ALA A 63 -12.98 -9.46 9.93
N ARG A 64 -12.88 -8.50 9.00
CA ARG A 64 -14.04 -7.85 8.37
C ARG A 64 -14.75 -8.68 7.29
N ALA A 65 -14.12 -9.75 6.80
CA ALA A 65 -14.61 -10.55 5.66
C ALA A 65 -14.96 -9.72 4.40
N ASP A 66 -14.33 -8.55 4.24
CA ASP A 66 -14.50 -7.66 3.09
C ASP A 66 -13.43 -7.95 2.03
N HIS A 67 -13.86 -8.40 0.85
CA HIS A 67 -12.97 -8.75 -0.26
C HIS A 67 -12.18 -7.55 -0.79
N ALA A 68 -12.76 -6.34 -0.77
CA ALA A 68 -12.08 -5.14 -1.25
C ALA A 68 -10.97 -4.71 -0.28
N ALA A 69 -11.24 -4.77 1.03
CA ALA A 69 -10.23 -4.53 2.05
C ALA A 69 -9.09 -5.55 1.99
N MET A 70 -9.40 -6.83 1.76
CA MET A 70 -8.38 -7.86 1.59
C MET A 70 -7.56 -7.66 0.30
N ALA A 71 -8.21 -7.23 -0.80
CA ALA A 71 -7.51 -6.87 -2.03
C ALA A 71 -6.52 -5.72 -1.83
N ALA A 72 -6.90 -4.69 -1.09
CA ALA A 72 -6.00 -3.58 -0.77
C ALA A 72 -4.75 -4.04 -0.01
N VAL A 73 -4.91 -4.91 1.00
CA VAL A 73 -3.78 -5.44 1.77
C VAL A 73 -2.93 -6.41 0.94
N ALA A 74 -3.54 -7.28 0.14
CA ALA A 74 -2.81 -8.17 -0.76
C ALA A 74 -1.99 -7.35 -1.77
N TRP A 75 -2.56 -6.26 -2.29
CA TRP A 75 -1.86 -5.34 -3.18
C TRP A 75 -0.74 -4.57 -2.47
N LEU A 76 -0.94 -4.14 -1.22
CA LEU A 76 0.14 -3.55 -0.40
C LEU A 76 1.36 -4.48 -0.39
N GLY A 77 1.17 -5.76 -0.07
CA GLY A 77 2.25 -6.75 -0.05
C GLY A 77 2.89 -6.97 -1.43
N LEU A 78 2.07 -7.27 -2.44
CA LEU A 78 2.55 -7.55 -3.79
C LEU A 78 3.23 -6.33 -4.43
N GLY A 79 2.63 -5.15 -4.33
CA GLY A 79 3.19 -3.90 -4.83
C GLY A 79 4.51 -3.52 -4.15
N THR A 80 4.67 -3.83 -2.87
CA THR A 80 5.94 -3.65 -2.15
C THR A 80 7.03 -4.56 -2.72
N LEU A 81 6.71 -5.84 -2.98
CA LEU A 81 7.65 -6.77 -3.62
C LEU A 81 8.03 -6.31 -5.03
N LEU A 82 7.05 -5.84 -5.82
CA LEU A 82 7.29 -5.29 -7.15
C LEU A 82 8.16 -4.03 -7.11
N SER A 83 7.98 -3.16 -6.10
CA SER A 83 8.78 -1.95 -5.92
C SER A 83 10.24 -2.29 -5.60
N ILE A 84 10.48 -3.24 -4.68
CA ILE A 84 11.84 -3.72 -4.38
C ILE A 84 12.46 -4.35 -5.63
N GLY A 85 11.74 -5.25 -6.31
CA GLY A 85 12.23 -5.89 -7.53
C GLY A 85 12.58 -4.89 -8.63
N GLY A 86 11.74 -3.86 -8.81
CA GLY A 86 12.01 -2.74 -9.70
C GLY A 86 13.25 -1.95 -9.30
N GLY A 87 13.39 -1.62 -8.00
CA GLY A 87 14.55 -0.90 -7.48
C GLY A 87 15.86 -1.66 -7.69
N LEU A 88 15.86 -2.98 -7.43
CA LEU A 88 17.01 -3.86 -7.69
C LEU A 88 17.39 -3.89 -9.17
N LEU A 89 16.40 -3.90 -10.08
CA LEU A 89 16.65 -3.81 -11.52
C LEU A 89 17.26 -2.45 -11.90
N LEU A 90 16.71 -1.34 -11.39
CA LEU A 90 17.22 -0.01 -11.67
C LEU A 90 18.66 0.15 -11.17
N LYS A 91 19.01 -0.39 -10.00
CA LYS A 91 20.40 -0.40 -9.51
C LYS A 91 21.37 -1.04 -10.51
N GLN A 92 20.98 -2.15 -11.15
CA GLN A 92 21.83 -2.80 -12.14
C GLN A 92 21.94 -2.02 -13.45
N ILE A 93 20.96 -1.17 -13.76
CA ILE A 93 20.94 -0.32 -14.96
C ILE A 93 21.78 0.95 -14.75
N PHE A 94 21.64 1.63 -13.60
CA PHE A 94 22.28 2.91 -13.34
C PHE A 94 23.68 2.76 -12.72
N GLN A 95 23.86 1.76 -11.84
CA GLN A 95 25.14 1.46 -11.18
C GLN A 95 25.79 2.70 -10.54
N GLU A 96 24.97 3.54 -9.90
CA GLU A 96 25.44 4.80 -9.35
C GLU A 96 26.30 4.58 -8.09
N ASN A 97 27.48 5.20 -8.06
CA ASN A 97 28.33 5.21 -6.88
C ASN A 97 27.67 5.97 -5.74
N ARG A 98 27.80 5.46 -4.52
CA ARG A 98 27.27 6.14 -3.32
C ARG A 98 27.98 7.48 -3.09
N PRO A 99 27.30 8.47 -2.47
CA PRO A 99 27.90 9.76 -2.21
C PRO A 99 29.16 9.64 -1.33
N CYS A 100 29.19 8.71 -0.38
CA CYS A 100 30.36 8.46 0.46
C CYS A 100 31.60 7.95 -0.30
N GLN A 101 31.46 7.49 -1.56
CA GLN A 101 32.57 7.05 -2.42
C GLN A 101 33.08 8.18 -3.32
N ALA A 102 32.19 9.08 -3.73
CA ALA A 102 32.50 10.17 -4.65
C ALA A 102 32.81 11.50 -3.94
N ILE A 103 32.17 11.76 -2.81
CA ILE A 103 32.22 13.01 -2.05
C ILE A 103 32.94 12.77 -0.73
N HIS A 104 34.08 13.44 -0.55
CA HIS A 104 34.92 13.31 0.63
C HIS A 104 34.39 14.20 1.76
N VAL A 105 33.44 13.69 2.54
CA VAL A 105 32.90 14.31 3.76
C VAL A 105 32.78 13.28 4.87
N ALA A 106 32.69 13.73 6.13
CA ALA A 106 32.41 12.85 7.25
C ALA A 106 30.95 12.34 7.19
N THR A 107 30.79 11.02 7.21
CA THR A 107 29.48 10.35 7.28
C THR A 107 29.23 9.79 8.67
N VAL A 108 27.96 9.59 9.02
CA VAL A 108 27.57 9.04 10.33
C VAL A 108 27.69 7.51 10.34
N GLU A 109 27.46 6.88 9.20
CA GLU A 109 27.64 5.45 8.99
C GLU A 109 28.77 5.15 8.01
N ALA A 110 29.31 3.93 8.11
CA ALA A 110 30.34 3.45 7.21
C ALA A 110 29.80 3.32 5.79
N CYS A 111 30.65 3.63 4.81
CA CYS A 111 30.30 3.51 3.41
C CYS A 111 30.21 2.03 3.01
N PRO A 112 29.10 1.58 2.41
CA PRO A 112 28.97 0.23 1.89
C PRO A 112 29.99 -0.07 0.80
N GLY A 113 30.20 -1.36 0.53
CA GLY A 113 31.18 -1.84 -0.45
C GLY A 113 30.90 -1.33 -1.88
N PRO A 114 31.91 -1.35 -2.76
CA PRO A 114 31.84 -0.73 -4.10
C PRO A 114 30.82 -1.35 -5.06
N ALA A 115 30.29 -2.54 -4.77
CA ALA A 115 29.24 -3.18 -5.58
C ALA A 115 27.82 -2.86 -5.09
N ASP A 116 27.68 -2.04 -4.05
CA ASP A 116 26.39 -1.62 -3.49
C ASP A 116 26.01 -0.22 -4.01
N TYR A 117 25.23 -0.20 -5.09
CA TYR A 117 24.85 1.02 -5.81
C TYR A 117 23.86 1.90 -5.04
N SER A 118 23.94 3.21 -5.24
CA SER A 118 23.11 4.20 -4.55
C SER A 118 21.68 4.27 -5.09
N PHE A 119 21.51 4.41 -6.40
CA PHE A 119 20.20 4.73 -6.99
C PHE A 119 19.38 3.50 -7.42
N PRO A 120 18.06 3.45 -7.10
CA PRO A 120 17.38 4.25 -6.09
C PRO A 120 17.68 3.73 -4.67
N SER A 121 17.30 4.49 -3.64
CA SER A 121 17.46 4.06 -2.26
C SER A 121 16.53 2.88 -1.91
N ASP A 122 17.07 1.77 -1.41
CA ASP A 122 16.28 0.58 -1.05
C ASP A 122 15.36 0.82 0.14
N HIS A 123 15.87 1.49 1.18
CA HIS A 123 15.09 1.77 2.38
C HIS A 123 13.91 2.66 2.02
N THR A 124 14.16 3.75 1.29
CA THR A 124 13.09 4.64 0.82
C THR A 124 12.09 3.92 -0.08
N THR A 125 12.58 3.10 -1.02
CA THR A 125 11.71 2.28 -1.88
C THR A 125 10.77 1.41 -1.03
N PHE A 126 11.33 0.71 -0.03
CA PHE A 126 10.54 -0.17 0.83
C PHE A 126 9.51 0.59 1.67
N VAL A 127 9.93 1.63 2.40
CA VAL A 127 9.02 2.34 3.31
C VAL A 127 7.97 3.16 2.58
N VAL A 128 8.29 3.73 1.41
CA VAL A 128 7.31 4.46 0.61
C VAL A 128 6.32 3.50 -0.04
N ALA A 129 6.74 2.29 -0.45
CA ALA A 129 5.82 1.26 -0.92
C ALA A 129 4.83 0.85 0.19
N LEU A 130 5.32 0.62 1.41
CA LEU A 130 4.46 0.36 2.57
C LEU A 130 3.51 1.54 2.84
N ALA A 131 4.00 2.78 2.80
CA ALA A 131 3.17 3.96 3.03
C ALA A 131 2.08 4.15 1.97
N ALA A 132 2.41 4.00 0.70
CA ALA A 132 1.45 4.08 -0.40
C ALA A 132 0.43 2.92 -0.34
N GLY A 133 0.86 1.71 0.00
CA GLY A 133 -0.05 0.59 0.24
C GLY A 133 -0.98 0.81 1.42
N LEU A 134 -0.46 1.32 2.55
CA LEU A 134 -1.27 1.67 3.72
C LEU A 134 -2.25 2.82 3.42
N TRP A 135 -1.88 3.74 2.53
CA TRP A 135 -2.78 4.79 2.03
C TRP A 135 -3.98 4.20 1.27
N ILE A 136 -3.74 3.19 0.45
CA ILE A 136 -4.80 2.45 -0.27
C ILE A 136 -5.72 1.73 0.73
N VAL A 137 -5.16 1.12 1.78
CA VAL A 137 -5.94 0.46 2.84
C VAL A 137 -6.78 1.48 3.62
N GLY A 138 -6.24 2.65 3.93
CA GLY A 138 -6.99 3.71 4.62
C GLY A 138 -6.19 4.98 4.84
N ARG A 139 -6.82 6.13 4.56
CA ARG A 139 -6.18 7.46 4.60
C ARG A 139 -5.46 7.78 5.91
N LYS A 140 -6.04 7.43 7.07
CA LYS A 140 -5.41 7.69 8.38
C LYS A 140 -4.09 6.94 8.56
N LEU A 141 -4.07 5.64 8.24
CA LEU A 141 -2.85 4.83 8.29
C LEU A 141 -1.83 5.32 7.26
N GLY A 142 -2.30 5.67 6.05
CA GLY A 142 -1.45 6.22 5.00
C GLY A 142 -0.74 7.51 5.39
N ILE A 143 -1.43 8.46 6.03
CA ILE A 143 -0.81 9.72 6.48
C ILE A 143 0.29 9.46 7.51
N ILE A 144 0.02 8.63 8.51
CA ILE A 144 1.02 8.26 9.53
C ILE A 144 2.22 7.58 8.87
N ALA A 145 1.96 6.62 7.99
CA ALA A 145 3.00 5.89 7.28
C ALA A 145 3.84 6.79 6.36
N ALA A 146 3.22 7.77 5.69
CA ALA A 146 3.91 8.72 4.83
C ALA A 146 4.86 9.63 5.64
N ILE A 147 4.46 10.05 6.84
CA ILE A 147 5.35 10.81 7.74
C ILE A 147 6.54 9.94 8.14
N LEU A 148 6.30 8.69 8.56
CA LEU A 148 7.38 7.76 8.93
C LEU A 148 8.34 7.50 7.77
N ALA A 149 7.80 7.31 6.55
CA ALA A 149 8.59 7.11 5.34
C ALA A 149 9.39 8.37 4.94
N ALA A 150 8.86 9.56 5.16
CA ALA A 150 9.57 10.81 4.91
C ALA A 150 10.76 10.98 5.87
N ILE A 151 10.59 10.63 7.15
CA ILE A 151 11.68 10.62 8.14
C ILE A 151 12.76 9.62 7.72
N GLU A 152 12.38 8.41 7.30
CA GLU A 152 13.32 7.39 6.84
C GLU A 152 14.09 7.84 5.57
N GLY A 153 13.41 8.50 4.63
CA GLY A 153 14.04 9.07 3.45
C GLY A 153 15.08 10.14 3.81
N PHE A 154 14.74 11.04 4.73
CA PHE A 154 15.70 12.02 5.26
C PHE A 154 16.88 11.34 5.97
N ASP A 155 16.60 10.31 6.77
CA ASP A 155 17.57 9.53 7.52
C ASP A 155 18.64 8.92 6.58
N ARG A 156 18.26 8.47 5.39
CA ARG A 156 19.22 7.95 4.39
C ARG A 156 20.26 8.96 3.94
N VAL A 157 19.90 10.24 3.84
CA VAL A 157 20.84 11.31 3.50
C VAL A 157 21.61 11.75 4.74
N TYR A 158 20.93 11.86 5.89
CA TYR A 158 21.52 12.22 7.18
C TYR A 158 22.65 11.27 7.59
N LEU A 159 22.46 9.96 7.41
CA LEU A 159 23.48 8.96 7.72
C LEU A 159 24.63 8.91 6.73
N GLY A 160 24.50 9.61 5.59
CA GLY A 160 25.51 9.71 4.54
C GLY A 160 25.45 8.60 3.50
N GLN A 161 24.36 7.81 3.45
CA GLN A 161 24.26 6.60 2.63
C GLN A 161 23.79 6.85 1.20
N HIS A 162 22.98 7.89 1.00
CA HIS A 162 22.31 8.18 -0.27
C HIS A 162 22.27 9.68 -0.56
N TYR A 163 22.22 10.00 -1.84
CA TYR A 163 21.87 11.31 -2.34
C TYR A 163 20.38 11.61 -2.14
N PRO A 164 19.97 12.88 -2.02
CA PRO A 164 18.56 13.26 -2.03
C PRO A 164 17.80 12.75 -3.26
N HIS A 165 18.42 12.73 -4.45
CA HIS A 165 17.75 12.22 -5.63
C HIS A 165 17.52 10.68 -5.61
N ASP A 166 18.36 9.90 -4.92
CA ASP A 166 18.12 8.45 -4.71
C ASP A 166 16.85 8.21 -3.91
N VAL A 167 16.63 9.04 -2.89
CA VAL A 167 15.46 9.02 -2.01
C VAL A 167 14.22 9.40 -2.83
N LEU A 168 14.29 10.47 -3.62
CA LEU A 168 13.20 10.86 -4.51
C LEU A 168 12.91 9.79 -5.57
N GLY A 169 13.93 9.17 -6.15
CA GLY A 169 13.79 8.08 -7.12
C GLY A 169 13.04 6.87 -6.54
N GLY A 170 13.44 6.42 -5.34
CA GLY A 170 12.76 5.34 -4.64
C GLY A 170 11.32 5.69 -4.26
N ALA A 171 11.07 6.93 -3.85
CA ALA A 171 9.73 7.42 -3.51
C ALA A 171 8.80 7.47 -4.74
N VAL A 172 9.29 8.01 -5.87
CA VAL A 172 8.54 8.09 -7.12
C VAL A 172 8.23 6.70 -7.67
N LEU A 173 9.23 5.81 -7.73
CA LEU A 173 9.06 4.43 -8.18
C LEU A 173 7.95 3.73 -7.40
N SER A 174 8.05 3.74 -6.06
CA SER A 174 7.14 2.99 -5.20
C SER A 174 5.74 3.57 -5.19
N THR A 175 5.62 4.91 -5.17
CA THR A 175 4.32 5.58 -5.26
C THR A 175 3.64 5.28 -6.58
N ALA A 176 4.37 5.30 -7.69
CA ALA A 176 3.84 4.98 -9.01
C ALA A 176 3.38 3.51 -9.08
N VAL A 177 4.23 2.55 -8.68
CA VAL A 177 3.90 1.12 -8.66
C VAL A 177 2.63 0.88 -7.85
N LEU A 178 2.56 1.41 -6.62
CA LEU A 178 1.42 1.13 -5.74
C LEU A 178 0.14 1.82 -6.20
N LEU A 179 0.16 3.12 -6.49
CA LEU A 179 -1.07 3.87 -6.77
C LEU A 179 -1.60 3.58 -8.18
N ILE A 180 -0.73 3.57 -9.20
CA ILE A 180 -1.15 3.26 -10.58
C ILE A 180 -1.54 1.79 -10.66
N GLY A 181 -0.72 0.88 -10.10
CA GLY A 181 -1.03 -0.54 -10.10
C GLY A 181 -2.34 -0.85 -9.36
N TRP A 182 -2.66 -0.14 -8.28
CA TRP A 182 -3.95 -0.29 -7.62
C TRP A 182 -5.13 0.09 -8.51
N VAL A 183 -5.04 1.24 -9.20
CA VAL A 183 -6.09 1.69 -10.13
C VAL A 183 -6.33 0.63 -11.21
N LEU A 184 -5.27 0.02 -11.72
CA LEU A 184 -5.34 -0.99 -12.79
C LEU A 184 -5.80 -2.37 -12.28
N LEU A 185 -5.35 -2.80 -11.09
CA LEU A 185 -5.44 -4.19 -10.64
C LEU A 185 -6.48 -4.45 -9.55
N ARG A 186 -7.09 -3.41 -8.94
CA ARG A 186 -8.08 -3.59 -7.86
C ARG A 186 -9.25 -4.52 -8.23
N GLY A 187 -9.78 -4.40 -9.45
CA GLY A 187 -10.89 -5.21 -9.94
C GLY A 187 -10.51 -6.68 -10.13
N PRO A 188 -9.50 -6.97 -10.96
CA PRO A 188 -8.96 -8.33 -11.11
C PRO A 188 -8.56 -8.98 -9.79
N LEU A 189 -7.88 -8.24 -8.90
CA LEU A 189 -7.41 -8.75 -7.62
C LEU A 189 -8.56 -9.13 -6.69
N THR A 190 -9.60 -8.32 -6.62
CA THR A 190 -10.79 -8.63 -5.80
C THR A 190 -11.48 -9.90 -6.30
N ARG A 191 -11.58 -10.09 -7.62
CA ARG A 191 -12.15 -11.31 -8.22
C ARG A 191 -11.28 -12.53 -7.93
N LEU A 192 -9.97 -12.42 -8.11
CA LEU A 192 -9.03 -13.51 -7.82
C LEU A 192 -9.12 -13.93 -6.35
N LEU A 193 -9.14 -12.98 -5.42
CA LEU A 193 -9.25 -13.27 -4.00
C LEU A 193 -10.57 -13.96 -3.64
N ALA A 194 -11.68 -13.59 -4.30
CA ALA A 194 -12.95 -14.29 -4.13
C ALA A 194 -12.87 -15.77 -4.55
N LEU A 195 -12.11 -16.08 -5.62
CA LEU A 195 -11.87 -17.46 -6.04
C LEU A 195 -10.98 -18.22 -5.04
N LEU A 196 -9.99 -17.54 -4.46
CA LEU A 196 -9.06 -18.14 -3.50
C LEU A 196 -9.72 -18.48 -2.14
N LEU A 197 -10.90 -17.94 -1.83
CA LEU A 197 -11.64 -18.31 -0.62
C LEU A 197 -12.06 -19.79 -0.57
N GLY A 198 -12.16 -20.45 -1.72
CA GLY A 198 -12.43 -21.89 -1.81
C GLY A 198 -11.19 -22.78 -1.65
N THR A 199 -10.01 -22.20 -1.42
CA THR A 199 -8.73 -22.92 -1.36
C THR A 199 -8.21 -23.06 0.08
N PRO A 200 -7.16 -23.86 0.33
CA PRO A 200 -6.51 -23.93 1.63
C PRO A 200 -5.96 -22.59 2.15
N LEU A 201 -5.86 -21.55 1.30
CA LEU A 201 -5.42 -20.21 1.67
C LEU A 201 -6.50 -19.39 2.43
N ARG A 202 -7.73 -19.90 2.51
CA ARG A 202 -8.86 -19.22 3.19
C ARG A 202 -8.52 -18.63 4.57
N PRO A 203 -7.78 -19.30 5.49
CA PRO A 203 -7.45 -18.73 6.81
C PRO A 203 -6.58 -17.46 6.75
N LEU A 204 -5.84 -17.27 5.66
CA LEU A 204 -5.05 -16.06 5.40
C LEU A 204 -5.89 -14.92 4.81
N LEU A 205 -7.10 -15.23 4.32
CA LEU A 205 -8.00 -14.29 3.64
C LEU A 205 -9.18 -13.87 4.51
N THR A 206 -9.72 -14.77 5.33
CA THR A 206 -10.87 -14.47 6.20
C THR A 206 -10.89 -15.36 7.44
N THR A 207 -11.41 -14.79 8.53
CA THR A 207 -11.72 -15.52 9.76
C THR A 207 -13.19 -15.92 9.88
N ALA A 208 -14.04 -15.52 8.92
CA ALA A 208 -15.45 -15.88 8.92
C ALA A 208 -15.63 -17.40 8.89
N PRO A 209 -16.68 -17.96 9.55
CA PRO A 209 -17.01 -19.37 9.42
C PRO A 209 -17.16 -19.75 7.95
N ALA A 210 -16.68 -20.94 7.56
CA ALA A 210 -17.07 -21.48 6.26
C ALA A 210 -18.58 -21.63 6.32
N ALA A 211 -19.31 -20.95 5.42
CA ALA A 211 -20.75 -21.14 5.34
C ALA A 211 -20.99 -22.65 5.26
N ALA A 212 -21.66 -23.20 6.27
CA ALA A 212 -22.03 -24.60 6.27
C ALA A 212 -22.72 -24.83 4.93
N THR A 213 -22.15 -25.71 4.10
CA THR A 213 -22.81 -26.16 2.88
C THR A 213 -24.18 -26.63 3.32
N ASN A 214 -25.22 -25.88 2.99
CA ASN A 214 -26.60 -26.31 3.15
C ASN A 214 -26.77 -27.54 2.25
N THR A 215 -26.45 -28.72 2.79
CA THR A 215 -26.93 -29.98 2.25
C THR A 215 -28.44 -29.87 2.30
N PRO A 216 -29.17 -29.93 1.17
CA PRO A 216 -30.62 -30.03 1.22
C PRO A 216 -30.93 -31.28 2.05
N SER A 217 -31.62 -31.11 3.17
CA SER A 217 -32.09 -32.25 3.95
C SER A 217 -33.04 -33.07 3.05
N PRO A 218 -32.79 -34.36 2.80
CA PRO A 218 -33.72 -35.19 2.04
C PRO A 218 -34.85 -35.61 2.98
N SER A 219 -35.76 -34.70 3.30
CA SER A 219 -37.00 -35.05 4.01
C SER A 219 -38.07 -33.99 3.84
N ALA A 220 -38.85 -34.13 2.77
CA ALA A 220 -40.30 -33.94 2.80
C ALA A 220 -40.85 -34.53 1.50
N ALA A 221 -41.26 -35.80 1.56
CA ALA A 221 -42.10 -36.39 0.54
C ALA A 221 -43.39 -35.56 0.39
N PRO A 222 -43.90 -35.30 -0.83
CA PRO A 222 -45.20 -34.66 -0.98
C PRO A 222 -46.28 -35.66 -0.59
N SER A 223 -46.98 -35.41 0.52
CA SER A 223 -48.21 -36.14 0.81
C SER A 223 -49.29 -35.70 -0.18
N THR A 224 -49.76 -36.68 -0.94
CA THR A 224 -50.91 -36.61 -1.82
C THR A 224 -52.18 -36.42 -1.00
N HIS A 225 -52.73 -35.21 -0.98
CA HIS A 225 -54.16 -35.02 -0.70
C HIS A 225 -54.87 -34.54 -1.95
N THR A 226 -55.61 -35.47 -2.53
CA THR A 226 -56.64 -35.21 -3.53
C THR A 226 -57.89 -34.64 -2.83
N ARG A 227 -58.55 -33.69 -3.50
CA ARG A 227 -59.99 -33.70 -3.84
C ARG A 227 -60.83 -32.47 -3.42
N ARG A 228 -61.25 -31.74 -4.49
CA ARG A 228 -62.55 -31.09 -4.81
C ARG A 228 -62.94 -29.72 -4.23
N ASP A 229 -63.09 -28.81 -5.20
CA ASP A 229 -64.29 -28.05 -5.61
C ASP A 229 -65.11 -27.30 -4.54
N ALA A 230 -65.18 -25.97 -4.68
CA ALA A 230 -66.43 -25.26 -4.96
C ALA A 230 -66.17 -23.77 -5.26
N ALA A 231 -66.77 -23.30 -6.35
CA ALA A 231 -66.87 -21.91 -6.75
C ALA A 231 -67.98 -21.17 -6.01
N THR A 232 -67.79 -19.88 -5.73
CA THR A 232 -68.78 -18.78 -5.71
C THR A 232 -68.01 -17.48 -5.38
N ALA A 233 -67.78 -16.58 -6.33
CA ALA A 233 -68.68 -15.48 -6.72
C ALA A 233 -68.91 -14.43 -5.63
N GLY A 234 -68.48 -13.18 -5.87
CA GLY A 234 -69.05 -11.98 -5.23
C GLY A 234 -68.09 -10.83 -4.91
N GLY A 235 -68.12 -9.77 -5.73
CA GLY A 235 -68.19 -8.38 -5.24
C GLY A 235 -66.90 -7.53 -5.17
N ASP A 236 -66.70 -6.68 -6.18
CA ASP A 236 -65.99 -5.37 -6.16
C ASP A 236 -66.67 -4.36 -5.20
N PRO A 237 -66.20 -3.08 -4.96
CA PRO A 237 -65.12 -2.32 -5.63
C PRO A 237 -64.20 -1.42 -4.74
N VAL A 238 -63.13 -0.92 -5.38
CA VAL A 238 -62.55 0.46 -5.32
C VAL A 238 -62.16 1.08 -3.97
N LYS A 239 -60.85 1.35 -3.82
CA LYS A 239 -60.31 2.56 -3.16
C LYS A 239 -59.11 3.11 -3.93
N THR A 240 -59.29 4.30 -4.53
CA THR A 240 -58.23 5.18 -5.03
C THR A 240 -57.79 6.19 -3.94
N PRO A 241 -56.64 6.89 -4.13
CA PRO A 241 -55.69 7.15 -3.04
C PRO A 241 -55.81 8.55 -2.42
N ALA A 242 -55.38 8.68 -1.16
CA ALA A 242 -55.29 9.97 -0.47
C ALA A 242 -53.86 10.54 -0.52
N SER A 243 -53.74 11.64 -1.28
CA SER A 243 -52.98 12.87 -1.00
C SER A 243 -51.51 12.82 -0.55
N PHE A 244 -50.62 13.23 -1.48
CA PHE A 244 -49.33 13.84 -1.20
C PHE A 244 -49.47 15.21 -0.50
N PRO A 245 -48.65 15.54 0.52
CA PRO A 245 -48.42 16.92 0.92
C PRO A 245 -47.36 17.58 0.02
N ARG A 246 -47.59 18.86 -0.32
CA ARG A 246 -46.68 19.76 -1.06
C ARG A 246 -45.51 20.22 -0.16
N PRO A 247 -44.36 20.59 -0.74
CA PRO A 247 -43.20 21.08 0.01
C PRO A 247 -43.39 22.51 0.50
N GLU A 248 -43.02 22.76 1.76
CA GLU A 248 -42.92 24.10 2.34
C GLU A 248 -41.75 24.87 1.73
N THR A 249 -42.05 26.09 1.27
CA THR A 249 -41.08 27.10 0.88
C THR A 249 -40.75 27.98 2.09
N TRP A 250 -39.47 28.08 2.49
CA TRP A 250 -39.00 29.16 3.37
C TRP A 250 -37.64 29.71 2.93
N SER A 251 -37.54 31.03 3.02
CA SER A 251 -36.58 31.97 2.45
C SER A 251 -35.34 32.19 3.33
N PRO A 252 -34.17 32.58 2.77
CA PRO A 252 -32.97 32.89 3.54
C PRO A 252 -32.96 34.37 3.94
N ASP A 253 -32.95 34.67 5.24
CA ASP A 253 -32.37 35.92 5.77
C ASP A 253 -32.26 35.89 7.30
N SER A 254 -31.05 35.67 7.80
CA SER A 254 -30.64 36.17 9.12
C SER A 254 -29.10 36.15 9.23
N ARG A 255 -28.52 37.33 8.97
CA ARG A 255 -27.35 37.96 9.60
C ARG A 255 -26.15 37.10 10.02
#